data_AF-A0A174LNJ7-F1
#
_entry.id   AF-A0A174LNJ7-F1
#
_cell.length_a   1.000
_cell.length_b   1.000
_cell.length_c   1.000
_cell.angle_alpha   90.00
_cell.angle_beta   90.00
_cell.angle_gamma   90.00
#
_symmetry.space_group_name_H-M   'P 1'
#
loop_
_entity.id
_entity.type
_entity.pdbx_description
1 polymer ?
#
loop_
_entity_poly.entity_id
_entity_poly.type
_entity_poly.pdbx_seq_one_letter_code
_entity_poly.pdbx_strand_id
1 'polypeptide(L)'
;MLNQWTFQSRMYNAARYVCTQPDMQVVQLVSFGCGTDAITTDELRDILEKGGKLYTQLKIDDISNLGAVKIRIRSLMAAMEARQAQDARG
;
A
#
# COMPACT_ATOMS: atom_id res chain seq x y z
N MET A 1 19.20 -14.35 7.92
CA MET A 1 20.19 -13.95 6.91
C MET A 1 19.87 -12.53 6.47
N LEU A 2 20.77 -11.57 6.68
CA LEU A 2 20.62 -10.19 6.20
C LEU A 2 21.28 -10.15 4.82
N ASN A 3 20.47 -10.13 3.76
CA ASN A 3 20.93 -10.00 2.38
C ASN A 3 20.33 -8.76 1.73
N GLN A 4 20.77 -8.43 0.51
CA GLN A 4 20.31 -7.25 -0.25
C GLN A 4 18.80 -7.22 -0.53
N TRP A 5 18.09 -8.34 -0.31
CA TRP A 5 16.68 -8.53 -0.65
C TRP A 5 15.77 -8.62 0.58
N THR A 6 16.35 -8.57 1.78
CA THR A 6 15.61 -8.84 3.02
C THR A 6 14.51 -7.81 3.28
N PHE A 7 14.72 -6.55 2.89
CA PHE A 7 13.72 -5.50 3.03
C PHE A 7 12.53 -5.73 2.10
N GLN A 8 12.79 -6.00 0.84
CA GLN A 8 11.79 -6.23 -0.20
C GLN A 8 10.99 -7.49 0.10
N SER A 9 11.65 -8.58 0.52
CA SER A 9 10.97 -9.80 0.95
C SER A 9 10.00 -9.55 2.12
N ARG A 10 10.40 -8.73 3.10
CA ARG A 10 9.51 -8.34 4.21
C ARG A 10 8.31 -7.53 3.71
N MET A 11 8.53 -6.61 2.78
CA MET A 11 7.47 -5.80 2.18
C MET A 11 6.45 -6.68 1.44
N TYR A 12 6.90 -7.63 0.61
CA TYR A 12 6.01 -8.56 -0.10
C TYR A 12 5.28 -9.50 0.86
N ASN A 13 5.95 -9.99 1.91
CA ASN A 13 5.30 -10.80 2.94
C ASN A 13 4.21 -10.01 3.68
N ALA A 14 4.44 -8.72 3.97
CA ALA A 14 3.42 -7.86 4.57
C ALA A 14 2.22 -7.67 3.65
N ALA A 15 2.42 -7.46 2.34
CA ALA A 15 1.33 -7.39 1.38
C ALA A 15 0.51 -8.69 1.35
N ARG A 16 1.18 -9.85 1.26
CA ARG A 16 0.51 -11.16 1.30
C ARG A 16 -0.26 -11.37 2.60
N TYR A 17 0.33 -10.98 3.73
CA TYR A 17 -0.33 -11.08 5.03
C TYR A 17 -1.60 -10.22 5.08
N VAL A 18 -1.54 -8.96 4.66
CA VAL A 18 -2.70 -8.06 4.67
C VAL A 18 -3.84 -8.57 3.78
N CYS A 19 -3.56 -9.25 2.68
CA CYS A 19 -4.60 -9.90 1.87
C CYS A 19 -5.41 -10.96 2.64
N THR A 20 -4.85 -11.55 3.71
CA THR A 20 -5.55 -12.51 4.57
C THR A 20 -6.39 -11.86 5.68
N GLN A 21 -6.25 -10.55 5.90
CA GLN A 21 -6.86 -9.83 7.02
C GLN A 21 -7.97 -8.90 6.51
N PRO A 22 -9.24 -9.04 6.93
CA PRO A 22 -10.35 -8.26 6.38
C PRO A 22 -10.28 -6.76 6.73
N ASP A 23 -9.69 -6.42 7.87
CA ASP A 23 -9.65 -5.09 8.49
C ASP A 23 -8.33 -4.34 8.28
N MET A 24 -7.43 -4.86 7.43
CA MET A 24 -6.12 -4.24 7.17
C MET A 24 -5.98 -3.74 5.74
N GLN A 25 -5.15 -2.71 5.58
CA GLN A 25 -4.65 -2.17 4.30
C GLN A 25 -3.15 -1.86 4.42
N VAL A 26 -2.46 -1.91 3.28
CA VAL A 26 -1.05 -1.50 3.17
C VAL A 26 -0.95 -0.11 2.59
N VAL A 27 -0.09 0.73 3.20
CA VAL A 27 0.35 2.00 2.62
C VAL A 27 1.85 1.92 2.41
N GLN A 28 2.30 1.96 1.15
CA GLN A 28 3.72 1.95 0.81
C GLN A 28 4.27 3.37 0.84
N LEU A 29 5.25 3.60 1.70
CA LEU A 29 6.02 4.84 1.71
C LEU A 29 7.16 4.72 0.69
N VAL A 30 7.24 5.66 -0.24
CA VAL A 30 8.30 5.71 -1.27
C VAL A 30 8.94 7.09 -1.27
N SER A 31 10.22 7.18 -1.62
CA SER A 31 10.90 8.48 -1.75
C SER A 31 10.69 9.06 -3.16
N PHE A 32 11.53 8.67 -4.13
CA PHE A 32 11.42 9.13 -5.52
C PHE A 32 10.75 8.13 -6.46
N GLY A 33 10.70 6.84 -6.10
CA GLY A 33 10.08 5.79 -6.92
C GLY A 33 10.93 5.34 -8.11
N CYS A 34 12.24 5.63 -8.12
CA CYS A 34 13.17 5.19 -9.16
C CYS A 34 14.03 4.01 -8.72
N GLY A 35 14.61 3.27 -9.69
CA GLY A 35 15.44 2.10 -9.41
C GLY A 35 14.62 0.94 -8.83
N THR A 36 15.10 0.37 -7.72
CA THR A 36 14.46 -0.79 -7.08
C THR A 36 13.04 -0.51 -6.57
N ASP A 37 12.72 0.75 -6.26
CA ASP A 37 11.38 1.16 -5.85
C ASP A 37 10.34 0.91 -6.95
N ALA A 38 10.71 1.06 -8.24
CA ALA A 38 9.80 0.83 -9.36
C ALA A 38 9.41 -0.66 -9.46
N ILE A 39 10.41 -1.54 -9.44
CA ILE A 39 10.21 -3.01 -9.48
C ILE A 39 9.40 -3.46 -8.25
N THR A 40 9.75 -2.95 -7.08
CA THR A 40 9.10 -3.36 -5.84
C THR A 40 7.69 -2.83 -5.71
N THR A 41 7.41 -1.63 -6.23
CA THR A 41 6.07 -1.05 -6.34
C THR A 41 5.17 -1.88 -7.23
N ASP A 42 5.65 -2.29 -8.41
CA ASP A 42 4.83 -3.06 -9.36
C ASP A 42 4.47 -4.43 -8.78
N GLU A 43 5.44 -5.13 -8.18
CA GLU A 43 5.19 -6.41 -7.50
C GLU A 43 4.25 -6.26 -6.30
N LEU A 44 4.43 -5.21 -5.48
CA LEU A 44 3.55 -4.98 -4.33
C LEU A 44 2.10 -4.70 -4.77
N ARG A 45 1.94 -3.93 -5.84
CA ARG A 45 0.64 -3.65 -6.45
C ARG A 45 -0.02 -4.94 -6.94
N ASP A 46 0.70 -5.75 -7.70
CA ASP A 46 0.19 -7.00 -8.25
C ASP A 46 -0.29 -7.97 -7.15
N ILE A 47 0.50 -8.12 -6.07
CA ILE A 47 0.11 -8.95 -4.90
C ILE A 47 -1.19 -8.43 -4.28
N LEU A 48 -1.30 -7.13 -4.03
CA LEU A 48 -2.46 -6.54 -3.35
C LEU A 48 -3.71 -6.60 -4.23
N GLU A 49 -3.61 -6.25 -5.51
CA GLU A 49 -4.73 -6.28 -6.45
C GLU A 49 -5.27 -7.70 -6.64
N LYS A 50 -4.39 -8.70 -6.80
CA LYS A 50 -4.77 -10.12 -6.83
C LYS A 50 -5.47 -10.58 -5.54
N GLY A 51 -5.07 -10.01 -4.40
CA GLY A 51 -5.71 -10.26 -3.10
C GLY A 51 -6.96 -9.39 -2.84
N GLY A 52 -7.44 -8.63 -3.82
CA GLY A 52 -8.61 -7.75 -3.67
C GLY A 52 -8.40 -6.57 -2.71
N LYS A 53 -7.15 -6.16 -2.50
CA LYS A 53 -6.75 -5.03 -1.65
C LYS A 53 -6.33 -3.83 -2.52
N LEU A 54 -6.48 -2.63 -1.97
CA LEU A 54 -6.12 -1.40 -2.67
C LEU A 54 -4.63 -1.12 -2.49
N TYR A 55 -3.90 -0.96 -3.59
CA TYR A 55 -2.54 -0.46 -3.55
C TYR A 55 -2.53 1.06 -3.27
N THR A 56 -1.96 1.47 -2.13
CA THR A 56 -1.82 2.89 -1.77
C THR A 56 -0.37 3.28 -1.59
N GLN A 57 0.09 4.22 -2.41
CA GLN A 57 1.44 4.80 -2.31
C GLN A 57 1.39 6.17 -1.64
N LEU A 58 2.34 6.45 -0.75
CA LEU A 58 2.64 7.80 -0.25
C LEU A 58 4.08 8.15 -0.62
N LYS A 59 4.24 9.22 -1.40
CA LYS A 59 5.55 9.80 -1.67
C LYS A 59 5.94 10.67 -0.48
N ILE A 60 7.08 10.37 0.12
CA ILE A 60 7.69 11.18 1.16
C ILE A 60 8.82 11.97 0.50
N ASP A 61 8.50 13.19 0.11
CA ASP A 61 9.47 14.25 -0.16
C ASP A 61 9.88 14.92 1.18
N ASP A 62 10.79 15.90 1.13
CA ASP A 62 11.07 16.73 2.30
C ASP A 62 9.75 17.19 2.94
N ILE A 63 9.62 17.03 4.27
CA ILE A 63 8.43 17.06 5.17
C ILE A 63 7.40 18.20 4.92
N SER A 64 7.70 19.12 4.01
CA SER A 64 6.92 20.26 3.55
C SER A 64 5.48 19.96 3.09
N ASN A 65 5.11 18.74 2.64
CA ASN A 65 3.80 18.49 2.02
C ASN A 65 2.87 17.51 2.77
N LEU A 66 2.65 17.74 4.07
CA LEU A 66 1.66 16.99 4.86
C LEU A 66 0.22 17.12 4.33
N GLY A 67 -0.08 18.15 3.53
CA GLY A 67 -1.39 18.35 2.91
C GLY A 67 -1.74 17.21 1.95
N ALA A 68 -0.83 16.88 1.03
CA ALA A 68 -1.02 15.79 0.08
C ALA A 68 -1.16 14.43 0.80
N VAL A 69 -0.35 14.19 1.84
CA VAL A 69 -0.45 12.97 2.66
C VAL A 69 -1.82 12.86 3.33
N LYS A 70 -2.31 13.92 3.99
CA LYS A 70 -3.62 13.94 4.65
C LYS A 70 -4.75 13.67 3.67
N ILE A 71 -4.72 14.27 2.48
CA ILE A 71 -5.74 14.04 1.45
C ILE A 71 -5.75 12.56 1.05
N ARG A 72 -4.58 12.00 0.75
CA ARG A 72 -4.46 10.62 0.26
C ARG A 72 -4.91 9.58 1.28
N ILE A 73 -4.59 9.77 2.56
CA ILE A 73 -5.07 8.90 3.64
C ILE A 73 -6.60 9.01 3.80
N ARG A 74 -7.17 10.21 3.77
CA ARG A 74 -8.64 10.37 3.83
C ARG A 74 -9.35 9.71 2.65
N SER A 75 -8.79 9.84 1.44
CA SER A 75 -9.33 9.18 0.25
C SER A 75 -9.28 7.65 0.37
N LEU A 76 -8.21 7.09 0.93
CA LEU A 76 -8.14 5.65 1.21
C LEU A 76 -9.24 5.21 2.19
N MET A 77 -9.41 5.91 3.31
CA MET A 77 -10.44 5.59 4.29
C MET A 77 -11.85 5.65 3.68
N ALA A 78 -12.15 6.71 2.92
CA ALA A 78 -13.44 6.85 2.24
C ALA A 78 -13.69 5.71 1.22
N ALA A 79 -12.66 5.28 0.48
CA ALA A 79 -12.78 4.16 -0.45
C ALA A 79 -13.04 2.83 0.28
N MET A 80 -12.43 2.63 1.46
CA MET A 80 -12.68 1.45 2.30
C MET A 80 -14.12 1.43 2.83
N GLU A 81 -14.60 2.55 3.36
CA GLU A 81 -15.98 2.71 3.86
C GLU A 81 -17.00 2.47 2.74
N ALA A 82 -16.76 3.01 1.54
CA ALA A 82 -17.62 2.79 0.39
C ALA A 82 -17.70 1.32 -0.01
N ARG A 83 -16.56 0.60 0.00
CA ARG A 83 -16.51 -0.84 -0.30
C ARG A 83 -17.25 -1.65 0.76
N GLN A 84 -17.04 -1.36 2.05
CA GLN A 84 -17.78 -2.03 3.14
C GLN A 84 -19.30 -1.80 3.03
N ALA A 85 -19.73 -0.59 2.69
CA ALA A 85 -21.13 -0.28 2.51
C ALA A 85 -21.76 -0.99 1.29
N GLN A 86 -20.97 -1.27 0.24
CA GLN A 86 -21.40 -2.08 -0.90
C GLN A 86 -21.51 -3.56 -0.51
N ASP A 87 -20.51 -4.11 0.17
CA ASP A 87 -20.50 -5.50 0.63
C ASP A 87 -21.66 -5.80 1.60
N ALA A 88 -22.07 -4.83 2.43
CA ALA A 88 -23.19 -4.97 3.36
C ALA A 88 -24.59 -4.90 2.70
N ARG A 89 -24.67 -4.52 1.41
CA ARG A 89 -25.93 -4.40 0.66
C ARG A 89 -26.20 -5.60 -0.25
N GLY A 90 -25.20 -6.46 -0.48
CA GLY A 90 -25.31 -7.71 -1.23
C GLY A 90 -25.53 -8.90 -0.30
#